data_AF-A0A932JBK9-F1
#
_entry.id   AF-A0A932JBK9-F1
#
_cell.length_a   1.000
_cell.length_b   1.000
_cell.length_c   1.000
_cell.angle_alpha   90.00
_cell.angle_beta   90.00
_cell.angle_gamma   90.00
#
_symmetry.space_group_name_H-M   'P 1'
#
loop_
_entity.id
_entity.type
_entity.pdbx_description
1 polymer ?
#
loop_
_entity_poly.entity_id
_entity_poly.type
_entity_poly.pdbx_seq_one_letter_code
_entity_poly.pdbx_strand_id
1 'polypeptide(L)'
;MTLITISADDKLVEALRLIAQKRSTSLDAVAREALTHYVRSHPIPKRRYSFVGIGRSGKRDLSQQVEATLAQAANRREGWSLK
;
A
#
# COMPACT_ATOMS: atom_id res chain seq x y z
N MET A 1 -12.81 -22.82 -5.58
CA MET A 1 -12.90 -21.82 -6.66
C MET A 1 -13.98 -20.83 -6.26
N THR A 2 -13.72 -19.53 -6.36
CA THR A 2 -14.68 -18.47 -6.01
C THR A 2 -15.22 -17.86 -7.29
N LEU A 3 -16.54 -17.68 -7.39
CA LEU A 3 -17.17 -17.03 -8.54
C LEU A 3 -17.13 -15.51 -8.36
N ILE A 4 -16.75 -14.79 -9.41
CA ILE A 4 -16.75 -13.32 -9.44
C ILE A 4 -17.52 -12.90 -10.70
N THR A 5 -18.46 -11.97 -10.54
CA THR A 5 -19.18 -11.34 -11.65
C THR A 5 -18.56 -9.98 -11.92
N ILE A 6 -18.18 -9.73 -13.17
CA ILE A 6 -17.55 -8.47 -13.60
C ILE A 6 -18.45 -7.86 -14.68
N SER A 7 -18.76 -6.57 -14.55
CA SER A 7 -19.41 -5.81 -15.62
C SER A 7 -18.37 -5.41 -16.66
N ALA A 8 -18.65 -5.69 -17.93
CA ALA A 8 -17.81 -5.36 -19.07
C ALA A 8 -18.69 -4.82 -20.19
N ASP A 9 -18.14 -3.93 -21.01
CA ASP A 9 -18.82 -3.44 -22.21
C ASP A 9 -18.81 -4.51 -23.31
N ASP A 10 -19.79 -4.43 -24.21
CA ASP A 10 -19.97 -5.42 -25.28
C ASP A 10 -18.74 -5.56 -26.18
N LYS A 11 -18.02 -4.46 -26.44
CA LYS A 11 -16.82 -4.48 -27.28
C LYS A 11 -15.71 -5.29 -26.62
N LEU A 12 -15.53 -5.16 -25.31
CA LEU A 12 -14.55 -5.95 -24.56
C LEU A 12 -14.93 -7.43 -24.54
N VAL A 13 -16.21 -7.76 -24.34
CA VAL A 13 -16.68 -9.15 -24.36
C VAL A 13 -16.42 -9.79 -25.72
N GLU A 14 -16.73 -9.08 -26.81
CA GLU A 14 -16.46 -9.58 -28.16
C GLU A 14 -14.97 -9.73 -28.47
N ALA A 15 -14.14 -8.77 -28.03
CA ALA A 15 -12.69 -8.89 -28.17
C ALA A 15 -12.15 -10.14 -27.44
N LEU A 16 -12.61 -10.40 -26.22
CA LEU A 16 -12.20 -11.58 -25.44
C LEU A 16 -12.66 -12.88 -26.13
N ARG A 17 -13.87 -12.92 -26.69
CA ARG A 17 -14.39 -14.07 -27.46
C ARG A 17 -13.56 -14.35 -28.70
N LEU A 18 -13.21 -13.32 -29.47
CA LEU A 18 -12.35 -13.45 -30.65
C LEU A 18 -10.98 -14.00 -30.30
N ILE A 19 -10.39 -13.55 -29.18
CA ILE A 19 -9.10 -14.08 -28.70
C ILE A 19 -9.23 -15.54 -28.29
N ALA A 20 -10.28 -15.88 -27.54
CA ALA A 20 -10.55 -17.25 -27.11
C ALA A 20 -10.70 -18.19 -28.31
N GLN A 21 -11.44 -17.77 -29.34
CA GLN A 21 -11.63 -18.52 -30.58
C GLN A 21 -10.32 -18.71 -31.34
N LYS A 22 -9.54 -17.63 -31.53
CA LYS A 22 -8.24 -17.70 -32.23
C LYS A 22 -7.23 -18.60 -31.53
N ARG A 23 -7.30 -18.70 -30.20
CA ARG A 23 -6.40 -19.52 -29.37
C ARG A 23 -6.98 -20.91 -29.05
N SER A 24 -8.16 -21.25 -29.59
CA SER A 24 -8.89 -22.50 -29.29
C SER A 24 -9.00 -22.81 -27.79
N THR A 25 -9.26 -21.76 -26.99
CA THR A 25 -9.34 -21.85 -25.53
C THR A 25 -10.67 -21.27 -25.02
N SER A 26 -10.95 -21.42 -23.73
CA SER A 26 -12.16 -20.88 -23.12
C SER A 26 -12.04 -19.39 -22.79
N LEU A 27 -13.18 -18.70 -22.74
CA LEU A 27 -13.25 -17.30 -22.32
C LEU A 27 -12.70 -17.11 -20.89
N ASP A 28 -12.98 -18.05 -19.98
CA ASP A 28 -12.43 -18.05 -18.60
C ASP A 28 -10.91 -18.12 -18.60
N ALA A 29 -10.31 -18.94 -19.46
CA ALA A 29 -8.85 -19.06 -19.55
C ALA A 29 -8.21 -17.74 -19.99
N VAL A 30 -8.79 -17.08 -21.02
CA VAL A 30 -8.32 -15.76 -21.48
C VAL A 30 -8.49 -14.69 -20.39
N ALA A 31 -9.66 -14.65 -19.75
CA ALA A 31 -9.93 -13.68 -18.68
C ALA A 31 -8.98 -13.89 -17.50
N ARG A 32 -8.74 -15.14 -17.10
CA ARG A 32 -7.80 -15.49 -16.04
C ARG A 32 -6.36 -15.09 -16.38
N GLU A 33 -5.92 -15.36 -17.60
CA GLU A 33 -4.59 -14.95 -18.08
C GLU A 33 -4.42 -13.43 -18.01
N ALA A 34 -5.39 -12.68 -18.53
CA ALA A 34 -5.38 -11.22 -18.54
C ALA A 34 -5.37 -10.63 -17.12
N LEU A 35 -6.24 -11.11 -16.23
CA LEU A 35 -6.30 -10.66 -14.83
C LEU A 35 -5.02 -11.03 -14.07
N THR A 36 -4.47 -12.23 -14.29
CA THR A 36 -3.21 -12.66 -13.68
C THR A 36 -2.07 -11.76 -14.11
N HIS A 37 -2.00 -11.42 -15.39
CA HIS A 37 -0.99 -10.52 -15.92
C HIS A 37 -1.13 -9.11 -15.32
N TYR A 38 -2.35 -8.58 -15.21
CA TYR A 38 -2.63 -7.27 -14.62
C TYR A 38 -2.20 -7.19 -13.13
N VAL A 39 -2.55 -8.20 -12.33
CA VAL A 39 -2.18 -8.24 -10.91
C VAL A 39 -0.66 -8.34 -10.72
N ARG A 40 0.03 -9.09 -11.59
CA ARG A 40 1.50 -9.18 -11.56
C ARG A 40 2.18 -7.87 -11.92
N SER A 41 1.64 -7.12 -12.89
CA SER A 41 2.18 -5.83 -13.29
C SER A 41 1.84 -4.68 -12.32
N HIS A 42 0.82 -4.86 -11.48
CA HIS A 42 0.40 -3.89 -10.47
C HIS A 42 0.51 -4.51 -9.07
N PRO A 43 1.74 -4.78 -8.58
CA PRO A 43 1.92 -5.33 -7.25
C PRO A 43 1.32 -4.35 -6.23
N ILE A 44 0.28 -4.80 -5.53
CA ILE A 44 -0.29 -4.04 -4.42
C ILE A 44 0.85 -3.87 -3.41
N PRO A 45 1.25 -2.63 -3.07
CA PRO A 45 2.35 -2.42 -2.15
C PRO A 45 2.01 -3.14 -0.85
N LYS A 46 2.90 -4.06 -0.43
CA LYS A 46 2.80 -4.66 0.90
C LYS A 46 2.66 -3.51 1.89
N ARG A 47 1.65 -3.56 2.77
CA ARG A 47 1.47 -2.58 3.85
C ARG A 47 2.82 -2.46 4.57
N ARG A 48 3.55 -1.39 4.29
CA ARG A 48 4.77 -1.05 5.02
C ARG A 48 4.27 -0.43 6.31
N TYR A 49 4.14 -1.25 7.34
CA TYR A 49 4.01 -0.72 8.69
C TYR A 49 5.22 0.18 8.93
N SER A 50 4.97 1.45 9.25
CA SER A 50 6.03 2.36 9.65
C SER A 50 6.50 1.93 11.03
N PHE A 51 7.59 1.16 11.10
CA PHE A 51 8.33 0.95 12.35
C PHE A 51 9.09 2.21 12.78
N VAL A 52 9.10 3.25 11.93
CA VAL A 52 9.56 4.61 12.25
C VAL A 52 8.67 5.15 13.38
N GLY A 53 9.12 5.01 14.62
CA GLY A 53 8.40 5.42 15.83
C GLY A 53 8.19 4.30 16.87
N ILE A 54 8.39 3.02 16.51
CA ILE A 54 8.35 1.93 17.50
C ILE A 54 9.75 1.79 18.13
N GLY A 55 10.03 2.69 19.06
CA GLY A 55 11.19 2.59 19.95
C GLY A 55 10.74 2.22 21.36
N ARG A 56 11.43 1.27 22.02
CA ARG A 56 11.28 1.10 23.48
C ARG A 56 11.96 2.29 24.15
N SER A 57 11.21 3.36 24.41
CA SER A 57 11.71 4.52 25.17
C SER A 57 12.13 4.16 26.60
N GLY A 58 11.75 2.99 27.10
CA GLY A 58 11.94 2.55 28.49
C GLY A 58 11.14 3.37 29.50
N LYS A 59 10.53 4.48 29.06
CA LYS A 59 9.84 5.48 29.87
C LYS A 59 8.45 5.69 29.28
N ARG A 60 7.43 5.28 30.02
CA ARG A 60 6.02 5.30 29.59
C ARG A 60 5.49 6.72 29.34
N ASP A 61 6.08 7.71 30.00
CA ASP A 61 5.55 9.09 30.02
C ASP A 61 6.45 10.08 29.28
N LEU A 62 7.40 9.59 28.46
CA LEU A 62 8.34 10.45 27.73
C LEU A 62 7.60 11.49 26.86
N SER A 63 6.48 11.11 26.25
CA SER A 63 5.65 12.02 25.44
C SER A 63 5.00 13.13 26.27
N GLN A 64 4.72 12.90 27.55
CA GLN A 64 4.13 13.88 28.45
C GLN A 64 5.18 14.83 29.04
N GLN A 65 6.45 14.41 29.03
CA GLN A 65 7.58 15.14 29.62
C GLN A 65 8.50 15.80 28.57
N VAL A 66 8.06 15.87 27.31
CA VAL A 66 8.86 16.39 26.19
C VAL A 66 9.33 17.82 26.48
N GLU A 67 8.41 18.70 26.85
CA GLU A 67 8.71 20.12 27.10
C GLU A 67 9.72 20.29 28.23
N ALA A 68 9.53 19.58 29.35
CA ALA A 68 10.45 19.65 30.49
C ALA A 68 11.84 19.12 30.12
N THR A 69 11.92 18.04 29.34
CA THR A 69 13.18 17.44 28.88
C THR A 69 13.91 18.37 27.92
N LEU A 70 13.20 18.98 26.97
CA LEU A 70 13.78 19.95 26.04
C LEU A 70 14.21 21.23 26.76
N ALA A 71 13.44 21.72 27.72
CA ALA A 71 13.79 22.89 28.53
C ALA A 71 15.07 22.68 29.35
N GLN A 72 15.26 21.49 29.94
CA GLN A 72 16.51 21.15 30.64
C GLN A 72 17.72 21.16 29.70
N ALA A 73 17.55 20.72 28.45
CA ALA A 73 18.62 20.70 27.46
C ALA A 73 18.86 22.07 26.79
N ALA A 74 17.82 22.91 26.69
CA ALA A 74 17.89 24.23 26.06
C ALA A 74 18.84 25.18 26.78
N ASN A 75 18.88 25.13 28.12
CA ASN A 75 19.79 25.96 28.93
C ASN A 75 21.29 25.63 28.74
N ARG A 76 21.66 24.54 28.06
CA ARG A 76 23.07 24.20 27.78
C ARG A 76 23.61 24.82 26.49
N ARG A 77 22.76 25.40 25.64
CA ARG A 77 23.20 26.13 24.45
C ARG A 77 22.94 27.61 24.68
N GLU A 78 23.93 28.30 25.24
CA GLU A 78 23.96 29.76 25.23
C GLU A 78 23.75 30.25 23.79
N GLY A 79 22.65 30.99 23.56
CA GLY A 79 22.38 31.61 22.26
C GLY A 79 20.96 31.44 21.71
N TRP A 80 20.09 30.62 22.31
CA TRP A 80 18.69 30.48 21.89
C TRP A 80 17.73 31.19 22.85
N SER A 81 17.83 32.52 22.93
CA SER A 81 16.75 33.35 23.46
C SER A 81 16.15 34.13 22.30
N LEU A 82 14.90 33.83 21.93
CA LEU A 82 14.08 34.71 21.12
C LEU A 82 13.73 35.92 21.98
N LYS A 83 14.30 37.08 21.63
CA LYS A 83 13.85 38.39 22.11
C LYS A 83 12.48 38.72 21.54
#